data_AF-A0A9E4HVL3-F1
#
_entry.id   AF-A0A9E4HVL3-F1
#
_cell.length_a   1.000
_cell.length_b   1.000
_cell.length_c   1.000
_cell.angle_alpha   90.00
_cell.angle_beta   90.00
_cell.angle_gamma   90.00
#
_symmetry.space_group_name_H-M   'P 1'
#
loop_
_entity.id
_entity.type
_entity.pdbx_description
1 polymer ?
#
loop_
_entity_poly.entity_id
_entity_poly.type
_entity_poly.pdbx_seq_one_letter_code
_entity_poly.pdbx_strand_id
1 'polypeptide(L)'
;MSISTPSPDAPRPVLDAETNLVIDLAWADDVSFDEIKSRTGYTEGEVIKLMRRHLKPSSFRMWRKRVSGRATKHLRKRHPAPPSFEAEE
;
A
#
# COMPACT_ATOMS: atom_id res chain seq x y z
N MET A 1 13.41 35.33 3.78
CA MET A 1 13.79 34.22 2.89
C MET A 1 12.62 33.25 2.79
N SER A 2 11.94 33.22 1.64
CA SER A 2 10.84 32.28 1.40
C SER A 2 11.42 30.93 0.97
N ILE A 3 11.32 29.93 1.82
CA ILE A 3 11.56 28.53 1.44
C ILE A 3 10.53 28.15 0.37
N SER A 4 11.02 27.97 -0.85
CA SER A 4 10.25 27.53 -2.00
C SER A 4 9.67 26.15 -1.72
N THR A 5 8.35 26.07 -1.59
CA THR A 5 7.61 24.80 -1.53
C THR A 5 7.98 23.94 -2.75
N PRO A 6 8.52 22.71 -2.59
CA PRO A 6 8.70 21.83 -3.72
C PRO A 6 7.32 21.39 -4.23
N SER A 7 7.02 21.75 -5.47
CA SER A 7 5.80 21.37 -6.18
C SER A 7 5.66 19.83 -6.22
N PRO A 8 4.49 19.25 -5.91
CA PRO A 8 4.29 17.80 -5.84
C PRO A 8 4.11 17.09 -7.19
N ASP A 9 4.16 17.80 -8.33
CA ASP A 9 3.71 17.26 -9.64
C ASP A 9 4.84 17.08 -10.69
N ALA A 10 6.11 17.24 -10.31
CA ALA A 10 7.21 16.97 -11.22
C ALA A 10 7.65 15.50 -11.11
N PRO A 11 7.66 14.70 -12.21
CA PRO A 11 8.26 13.38 -12.18
C PRO A 11 9.77 13.55 -11.95
N ARG A 12 10.17 13.31 -10.70
CA ARG A 12 11.58 13.38 -10.29
C ARG A 12 12.35 12.29 -11.06
N PRO A 13 13.54 12.60 -11.60
CA PRO A 13 14.37 11.58 -12.21
C PRO A 13 14.78 10.61 -11.11
N VAL A 14 14.11 9.46 -11.07
CA VAL A 14 14.39 8.41 -10.09
C VAL A 14 15.80 7.91 -10.31
N LEU A 15 16.71 8.33 -9.44
CA LEU A 15 18.00 7.67 -9.33
C LEU A 15 17.73 6.23 -8.86
N ASP A 16 18.47 5.25 -9.35
CA ASP A 16 18.32 3.85 -8.93
C ASP A 16 18.38 3.69 -7.40
N ALA A 17 19.09 4.59 -6.72
CA ALA A 17 19.14 4.71 -5.27
C ALA A 17 17.77 5.06 -4.63
N GLU A 18 17.00 5.99 -5.21
CA GLU A 18 15.67 6.35 -4.71
C GLU A 18 14.67 5.21 -4.92
N THR A 19 14.74 4.54 -6.08
CA THR A 19 13.92 3.36 -6.36
C THR A 19 14.21 2.24 -5.37
N ASN A 20 15.50 1.95 -5.12
CA ASN A 20 15.90 0.96 -4.14
C ASN A 20 15.44 1.36 -2.72
N LEU A 21 15.53 2.64 -2.35
CA LEU A 21 15.02 3.15 -1.08
C LEU A 21 13.51 2.92 -0.94
N VAL A 22 12.72 3.22 -1.98
CA VAL A 22 11.27 2.99 -1.98
C VAL A 22 10.96 1.50 -1.85
N ILE A 23 11.70 0.63 -2.56
CA ILE A 23 11.53 -0.83 -2.48
C ILE A 23 11.87 -1.34 -1.08
N ASP A 24 12.96 -0.86 -0.48
CA ASP A 24 13.42 -1.24 0.85
C ASP A 24 12.41 -0.81 1.92
N LEU A 25 11.95 0.44 1.88
CA LEU A 25 10.91 0.97 2.75
C LEU A 25 9.58 0.23 2.58
N ALA A 26 9.17 -0.07 1.35
CA ALA A 26 7.94 -0.81 1.09
C ALA A 26 8.04 -2.28 1.49
N TRP A 27 9.26 -2.85 1.59
CA TRP A 27 9.50 -4.18 2.15
C TRP A 27 9.62 -4.19 3.67
N ALA A 28 9.94 -3.06 4.30
CA ALA A 28 9.93 -2.92 5.74
C ALA A 28 8.48 -3.02 6.25
N ASP A 29 8.18 -4.12 6.95
CA ASP A 29 6.83 -4.51 7.39
C ASP A 29 6.13 -3.45 8.28
N ASP A 30 6.89 -2.48 8.79
CA ASP A 30 6.42 -1.44 9.71
C ASP A 30 6.29 -0.04 9.09
N VAL A 31 6.57 0.14 7.80
CA VAL A 31 6.47 1.46 7.15
C VAL A 31 5.13 1.59 6.43
N SER A 32 4.31 2.53 6.89
CA SER A 32 3.04 2.84 6.24
C SER A 32 3.27 3.60 4.93
N PHE A 33 2.36 3.44 3.96
CA PHE A 33 2.44 4.19 2.70
C PHE A 33 2.47 5.71 2.90
N ASP A 34 1.89 6.21 3.98
CA ASP A 34 1.95 7.62 4.37
C ASP A 34 3.37 8.07 4.76
N GLU A 35 4.13 7.21 5.45
CA GLU A 35 5.52 7.50 5.82
C GLU A 35 6.45 7.42 4.60
N ILE A 36 6.21 6.46 3.70
CA ILE A 36 6.91 6.41 2.40
C ILE A 36 6.64 7.71 1.64
N LYS A 37 5.38 8.14 1.54
CA LYS A 37 5.01 9.41 0.90
C LYS A 37 5.68 10.61 1.56
N SER A 38 5.78 10.65 2.89
CA SER A 38 6.43 11.74 3.60
C SER A 38 7.94 11.80 3.33
N ARG A 39 8.61 10.64 3.23
CA ARG A 39 10.07 10.55 2.99
C ARG A 39 10.46 10.72 1.52
N THR A 40 9.70 10.12 0.60
CA THR A 40 10.05 10.04 -0.82
C THR A 40 9.15 10.89 -1.70
N GLY A 41 7.98 11.32 -1.20
CA GLY A 41 6.96 12.01 -1.98
C GLY A 41 6.01 11.09 -2.76
N TYR A 42 6.24 9.76 -2.75
CA TYR A 42 5.46 8.83 -3.58
C TYR A 42 4.16 8.43 -2.89
N THR A 43 3.05 8.54 -3.62
CA THR A 43 1.75 8.06 -3.15
C THR A 43 1.67 6.53 -3.21
N GLU A 44 0.75 5.93 -2.45
CA GLU A 44 0.50 4.47 -2.46
C GLU A 44 0.36 3.92 -3.89
N GLY A 45 -0.41 4.61 -4.74
CA GLY A 45 -0.62 4.21 -6.13
C GLY A 45 0.66 4.25 -6.97
N GLU A 46 1.56 5.20 -6.69
CA GLU A 46 2.85 5.29 -7.37
C GLU A 46 3.84 4.24 -6.88
N VAL A 47 3.90 3.98 -5.57
CA VAL A 47 4.70 2.89 -5.00
C VAL A 47 4.26 1.54 -5.58
N ILE A 48 2.96 1.29 -5.70
CA ILE A 48 2.43 0.06 -6.31
C ILE A 48 2.83 -0.05 -7.79
N LYS A 49 2.72 1.04 -8.56
CA LYS A 49 3.12 1.07 -9.98
C LYS A 49 4.63 0.86 -10.13
N LEU A 50 5.43 1.48 -9.27
CA LEU A 50 6.89 1.38 -9.25
C LEU A 50 7.32 -0.04 -8.89
N MET A 51 6.77 -0.61 -7.82
CA MET A 51 7.00 -2.01 -7.45
C MET A 51 6.60 -2.97 -8.58
N ARG A 52 5.48 -2.74 -9.26
CA ARG A 52 5.05 -3.58 -10.39
C ARG A 52 6.01 -3.51 -11.59
N ARG A 53 6.67 -2.36 -11.81
CA ARG A 53 7.64 -2.17 -12.90
C ARG A 53 9.03 -2.73 -12.56
N HIS A 54 9.45 -2.66 -11.29
CA HIS A 54 10.78 -3.09 -10.87
C HIS A 54 10.85 -4.52 -10.34
N LEU A 55 9.78 -5.07 -9.75
CA LEU A 55 9.75 -6.42 -9.20
C LEU A 55 9.16 -7.43 -10.18
N LYS A 56 9.67 -8.66 -10.10
CA LYS A 56 9.04 -9.83 -10.75
C LYS A 56 7.64 -10.07 -10.17
N PRO A 57 6.70 -10.57 -10.99
CA PRO A 57 5.33 -10.86 -10.55
C PRO A 57 5.25 -11.79 -9.34
N SER A 58 6.20 -12.72 -9.19
CA SER A 58 6.29 -13.62 -8.03
C SER A 58 6.62 -12.86 -6.73
N SER A 59 7.57 -11.93 -6.76
CA SER A 59 7.94 -11.11 -5.60
C SER A 59 6.83 -10.12 -5.23
N PHE A 60 6.18 -9.52 -6.24
CA PHE A 60 5.03 -8.63 -6.02
C PHE A 60 3.87 -9.35 -5.32
N ARG A 61 3.56 -10.59 -5.71
CA ARG A 61 2.53 -11.39 -5.01
C ARG A 61 2.89 -11.68 -3.56
N MET A 62 4.16 -11.96 -3.25
CA MET A 62 4.60 -12.18 -1.86
C MET A 62 4.48 -10.90 -1.03
N TRP A 63 4.94 -9.76 -1.57
CA TRP A 63 4.79 -8.46 -0.94
C TRP A 63 3.31 -8.12 -0.68
N ARG A 64 2.43 -8.32 -1.68
CA ARG A 64 0.98 -8.11 -1.51
C ARG A 64 0.37 -8.98 -0.43
N LYS A 65 0.79 -10.25 -0.30
CA LYS A 65 0.33 -11.13 0.78
C LYS A 65 0.74 -10.62 2.16
N ARG A 66 1.92 -9.99 2.28
CA ARG A 66 2.41 -9.40 3.54
C ARG A 66 1.69 -8.10 3.86
N VAL A 67 1.71 -7.13 2.94
CA VAL A 67 1.11 -5.79 3.16
C VAL A 67 -0.41 -5.84 3.31
N SER A 68 -1.07 -6.75 2.58
CA SER A 68 -2.53 -6.96 2.70
C SER A 68 -2.91 -7.81 3.91
N GLY A 69 -1.97 -8.55 4.51
CA GLY A 69 -2.20 -9.38 5.68
C GLY A 69 -2.52 -8.59 6.95
N ARG A 70 -2.14 -7.31 7.02
CA ARG A 70 -2.50 -6.40 8.13
C ARG A 70 -3.93 -5.86 8.03
N ALA A 71 -4.62 -5.99 6.90
CA ALA A 71 -5.94 -5.38 6.67
C ALA A 71 -7.13 -6.12 7.31
N THR A 72 -6.96 -7.36 7.80
CA THR A 72 -8.08 -8.19 8.27
C THR A 72 -8.01 -8.51 9.77
N LYS A 73 -7.82 -7.50 10.62
CA LYS A 73 -8.25 -7.61 12.04
C LYS A 73 -9.72 -7.20 12.27
N HIS A 74 -10.42 -6.70 11.25
CA HIS A 74 -11.82 -6.24 11.35
C HIS A 74 -12.83 -7.06 10.52
N LEU A 75 -12.57 -8.35 10.26
CA LEU A 75 -13.58 -9.25 9.66
C LEU A 75 -14.04 -10.37 10.62
N ARG A 76 -14.11 -10.06 11.92
CA ARG A 76 -14.87 -10.86 12.89
C ARG A 76 -15.95 -9.98 13.51
N LYS A 77 -17.03 -9.72 12.77
CA LYS A 77 -18.31 -9.35 13.37
C LYS A 77 -19.43 -9.61 12.37
N ARG A 78 -20.44 -10.33 12.87
CA ARG A 78 -21.77 -10.64 12.30
C ARG A 78 -21.82 -11.88 11.42
N HIS A 79 -22.07 -13.02 12.07
CA HIS A 79 -23.20 -13.84 11.62
C HIS A 79 -24.48 -13.10 12.04
N PRO A 80 -25.25 -12.46 11.13
CA PRO A 80 -26.65 -12.23 11.40
C PRO A 80 -27.39 -13.57 11.22
N ALA A 81 -28.12 -13.98 12.24
CA ALA A 81 -29.11 -15.05 12.12
C ALA A 81 -30.13 -14.68 11.03
N PRO A 82 -30.56 -15.63 10.17
CA PRO A 82 -31.79 -15.42 9.42
C PRO A 82 -33.01 -15.59 10.34
N PRO A 83 -34.07 -14.82 10.09
CA PRO A 83 -35.23 -14.63 10.98
C PRO A 83 -36.21 -15.81 10.97
N SER A 84 -36.96 -15.94 12.06
CA SER A 84 -38.23 -16.66 12.11
C SER A 84 -39.19 -16.12 11.04
N PHE A 85 -39.61 -16.96 10.08
CA PHE A 85 -40.89 -16.86 9.35
C PHE A 85 -41.04 -18.14 8.48
N GLU A 86 -41.85 -19.17 8.79
CA GLU A 86 -43.32 -19.33 8.74
C GLU A 86 -43.77 -20.14 7.49
N ALA A 87 -44.78 -21.02 7.68
CA ALA A 87 -45.65 -21.74 6.72
C ALA A 87 -45.42 -23.26 6.41
N GLU A 88 -46.35 -24.06 6.96
CA GLU A 88 -47.13 -25.21 6.39
C GLU A 88 -46.53 -26.13 5.31
N GLU A 89 -46.48 -27.44 5.57
CA GLU A 89 -47.60 -28.41 5.33
C GLU A 89 -47.53 -29.58 6.35
#